data_AF-A0A1F3B6F6-F1
#
_entry.id   AF-A0A1F3B6F6-F1
#
_cell.length_a   1.000
_cell.length_b   1.000
_cell.length_c   1.000
_cell.angle_alpha   90.00
_cell.angle_beta   90.00
_cell.angle_gamma   90.00
#
_symmetry.space_group_name_H-M   'P 1'
#
loop_
_entity.id
_entity.type
_entity.pdbx_description
1 polymer ?
#
loop_
_entity_poly.entity_id
_entity_poly.type
_entity_poly.pdbx_seq_one_letter_code
_entity_poly.pdbx_strand_id
1 'polypeptide(L)'
;MSDQTAQGTQPRGLLQKRITVKWTLILLGIVIIAGFVFWAIKAVECGSIANDCRRDIRTCTSRAAGNMARAIAVVGNRQIVEKDYGNLRDYFDTLAKGDSVSYIAIVDSGGRAVVHTDRSVLGKRWSKPEENEGEVTASADVMDFTDQVATVYVGMRVR
;
A
#
# COMPACT_ATOMS: atom_id res chain seq x y z
N MET A 1 -57.74 -21.07 66.86
CA MET A 1 -58.47 -20.93 65.57
C MET A 1 -57.43 -20.64 64.53
N SER A 2 -57.08 -21.68 63.77
CA SER A 2 -55.92 -21.71 62.87
C SER A 2 -56.46 -21.96 61.47
N ASP A 3 -56.41 -20.96 60.60
CA ASP A 3 -56.66 -21.14 59.16
C ASP A 3 -55.32 -21.09 58.42
N GLN A 4 -54.85 -22.28 58.04
CA GLN A 4 -53.78 -22.45 57.06
C GLN A 4 -54.39 -22.32 55.66
N THR A 5 -54.12 -21.21 54.99
CA THR A 5 -54.38 -21.06 53.56
C THR A 5 -53.34 -21.87 52.77
N ALA A 6 -53.77 -23.04 52.31
CA ALA A 6 -53.03 -23.87 51.36
C ALA A 6 -52.88 -23.12 50.03
N GLN A 7 -51.67 -22.66 49.74
CA GLN A 7 -51.28 -22.20 48.41
C GLN A 7 -51.24 -23.41 47.46
N GLY A 8 -52.27 -23.53 46.63
CA GLY A 8 -52.30 -24.46 45.52
C GLY A 8 -51.26 -24.09 44.46
N THR A 9 -50.10 -24.72 44.50
CA THR A 9 -49.16 -24.74 43.38
C THR A 9 -49.80 -25.46 42.20
N GLN A 10 -50.35 -24.70 41.24
CA GLN A 10 -50.81 -25.27 39.97
C GLN A 10 -49.63 -25.95 39.25
N PRO A 11 -49.81 -27.17 38.72
CA PRO A 11 -48.78 -27.85 37.96
C PRO A 11 -48.58 -27.10 36.65
N ARG A 12 -47.46 -26.36 36.53
CA ARG A 12 -47.04 -25.72 35.28
C ARG A 12 -46.92 -26.77 34.18
N GLY A 13 -47.91 -26.80 33.30
CA GLY A 13 -48.12 -27.84 32.31
C GLY A 13 -46.95 -28.01 31.34
N LEU A 14 -46.68 -29.27 30.99
CA LEU A 14 -45.65 -29.69 30.02
C LEU A 14 -45.73 -28.96 28.66
N LEU A 15 -46.91 -28.42 28.31
CA LEU A 15 -47.13 -27.60 27.11
C LEU A 15 -46.42 -26.23 27.16
N GLN A 16 -46.39 -25.57 28.33
CA GLN A 16 -45.68 -24.29 28.48
C GLN A 16 -44.17 -24.48 28.28
N LYS A 17 -43.59 -25.56 28.82
CA LYS A 17 -42.16 -25.88 28.62
C LYS A 17 -41.79 -26.04 27.15
N ARG A 18 -42.62 -26.71 26.34
CA ARG A 18 -42.34 -26.92 24.90
C ARG A 18 -42.40 -25.62 24.10
N ILE A 19 -43.35 -24.73 24.42
CA ILE A 19 -43.49 -23.44 23.76
C ILE A 19 -42.29 -22.54 24.12
N THR A 20 -41.92 -22.46 25.41
CA THR A 20 -40.77 -21.67 25.84
C THR A 20 -39.47 -22.14 25.19
N VAL A 21 -39.22 -23.45 25.09
CA VAL A 21 -38.00 -23.99 24.45
C VAL A 21 -37.90 -23.58 22.97
N LYS A 22 -39.00 -23.63 22.21
CA LYS A 22 -39.01 -23.20 20.80
C LYS A 22 -38.68 -21.72 20.64
N TRP A 23 -39.27 -20.86 21.48
CA TRP A 23 -38.97 -19.42 21.47
C TRP A 23 -37.53 -19.13 21.86
N THR A 24 -36.99 -19.86 22.83
CA THR A 24 -35.60 -19.70 23.26
C THR A 24 -34.62 -20.06 22.14
N LEU A 25 -34.89 -21.13 21.37
CA LEU A 25 -34.10 -21.52 20.21
C LEU A 25 -34.17 -20.48 19.09
N ILE A 26 -35.35 -19.91 18.82
CA ILE A 26 -35.51 -18.83 17.84
C ILE A 26 -34.69 -17.61 18.26
N LEU A 27 -34.78 -17.19 19.53
CA LEU A 27 -34.00 -16.08 20.06
C LEU A 27 -32.49 -16.33 19.95
N LEU A 28 -32.03 -17.54 20.30
CA LEU A 28 -30.63 -17.91 20.16
C LEU A 28 -30.16 -17.83 18.70
N GLY A 29 -30.98 -18.31 17.76
CA GLY A 29 -30.69 -18.19 16.33
C GLY A 29 -30.55 -16.73 15.88
N ILE A 30 -31.43 -15.85 16.34
CA ILE A 30 -31.36 -14.40 16.05
C ILE A 30 -30.06 -13.80 16.60
N VAL A 31 -29.68 -14.14 17.84
CA VAL A 31 -28.43 -13.64 18.45
C VAL A 31 -27.20 -14.09 17.66
N ILE A 32 -27.16 -15.35 17.23
CA ILE A 32 -26.04 -15.87 16.41
C ILE A 32 -25.97 -15.14 15.08
N ILE A 33 -27.11 -14.94 14.39
CA ILE A 33 -27.16 -14.21 13.12
C ILE A 33 -26.71 -12.76 13.32
N ALA A 34 -27.20 -12.08 14.36
CA ALA A 34 -26.79 -10.71 14.67
C ALA A 34 -25.28 -10.61 14.95
N GLY A 35 -24.71 -11.57 15.68
CA GLY A 35 -23.27 -11.66 15.92
C GLY A 35 -22.48 -11.86 14.62
N PHE A 36 -22.96 -12.73 13.72
CA PHE A 36 -22.31 -12.98 12.43
C PHE A 36 -22.36 -11.76 11.51
N VAL A 37 -23.50 -11.07 11.45
CA VAL A 37 -23.65 -9.81 10.69
C VAL A 37 -22.72 -8.74 11.23
N PHE A 38 -22.65 -8.58 12.56
CA PHE A 38 -21.73 -7.62 13.18
C PHE A 38 -20.27 -7.94 12.86
N TRP A 39 -19.88 -9.21 12.93
CA TRP A 39 -18.54 -9.67 12.56
C TRP A 39 -18.24 -9.39 11.08
N ALA A 40 -19.17 -9.69 10.17
CA ALA A 40 -18.99 -9.47 8.74
C ALA A 40 -18.82 -7.97 8.41
N ILE A 41 -19.63 -7.09 9.03
CA ILE A 41 -19.49 -5.63 8.84
C ILE A 41 -18.11 -5.17 9.33
N LYS A 42 -17.68 -5.60 10.52
CA LYS A 42 -16.36 -5.23 11.05
C LYS A 42 -15.20 -5.75 10.21
N ALA A 43 -15.33 -6.96 9.66
CA ALA A 43 -14.33 -7.52 8.74
C ALA A 43 -14.21 -6.68 7.46
N VAL A 44 -15.33 -6.22 6.90
CA VAL A 44 -15.34 -5.36 5.71
C VAL A 44 -14.77 -3.97 6.00
N GLU A 45 -15.15 -3.34 7.12
CA GLU A 45 -14.60 -2.05 7.54
C GLU A 45 -13.09 -2.11 7.75
N CYS A 46 -12.58 -3.14 8.45
CA CYS A 46 -11.15 -3.33 8.62
C CYS A 46 -10.44 -3.56 7.27
N GLY A 47 -11.08 -4.28 6.35
CA GLY A 47 -10.56 -4.50 5.00
C GLY A 47 -10.47 -3.20 4.18
N SER A 48 -11.50 -2.35 4.24
CA SER A 48 -11.50 -1.09 3.47
C SER A 48 -10.43 -0.13 3.99
N ILE A 49 -10.28 0.02 5.32
CA ILE A 49 -9.27 0.88 5.93
C ILE A 49 -7.85 0.42 5.55
N ALA A 50 -7.60 -0.89 5.54
CA ALA A 50 -6.30 -1.42 5.13
C ALA A 50 -6.00 -1.13 3.66
N ASN A 51 -7.00 -1.21 2.78
CA ASN A 51 -6.86 -0.90 1.36
C ASN A 51 -6.61 0.59 1.11
N ASP A 52 -7.34 1.46 1.81
CA ASP A 52 -7.17 2.91 1.72
C ASP A 52 -5.77 3.32 2.21
N CYS A 53 -5.33 2.77 3.34
CA CYS A 53 -3.99 3.00 3.87
C CYS A 53 -2.89 2.57 2.88
N ARG A 54 -3.00 1.39 2.26
CA ARG A 54 -2.06 0.95 1.22
C ARG A 54 -2.03 1.89 0.02
N ARG A 55 -3.19 2.39 -0.40
CA ARG A 55 -3.31 3.32 -1.53
C ARG A 55 -2.66 4.67 -1.20
N ASP A 56 -2.85 5.17 0.01
CA ASP A 56 -2.25 6.42 0.46
C ASP A 56 -0.74 6.32 0.56
N ILE A 57 -0.20 5.24 1.15
CA ILE A 57 1.24 4.99 1.18
C ILE A 57 1.80 4.97 -0.24
N ARG A 58 1.19 4.20 -1.15
CA ARG A 58 1.66 4.12 -2.54
C ARG A 58 1.66 5.49 -3.23
N THR A 59 0.64 6.31 -2.99
CA THR A 59 0.54 7.67 -3.53
C THR A 59 1.63 8.58 -2.97
N CYS A 60 1.87 8.52 -1.66
CA CYS A 60 2.95 9.25 -0.99
C CYS A 60 4.33 8.84 -1.52
N THR A 61 4.59 7.53 -1.65
CA THR A 61 5.86 7.01 -2.20
C THR A 61 6.02 7.41 -3.66
N SER A 62 4.95 7.39 -4.47
CA SER A 62 5.00 7.83 -5.87
C SER A 62 5.35 9.32 -5.98
N ARG A 63 4.75 10.18 -5.13
CA ARG A 63 5.11 11.60 -5.05
C ARG A 63 6.54 11.80 -4.58
N ALA A 64 7.00 11.04 -3.59
CA ALA A 64 8.38 11.10 -3.11
C ALA A 64 9.37 10.71 -4.23
N ALA A 65 9.10 9.62 -4.96
CA ALA A 65 9.91 9.20 -6.11
C ALA A 65 9.94 10.28 -7.19
N GLY A 66 8.80 10.89 -7.50
CA GLY A 66 8.71 11.98 -8.49
C GLY A 66 9.48 13.23 -8.06
N ASN A 67 9.36 13.61 -6.79
CA ASN A 67 10.12 14.74 -6.23
C ASN A 67 11.63 14.45 -6.23
N MET A 68 12.03 13.22 -5.91
CA MET A 68 13.44 12.81 -5.96
C MET A 68 13.98 12.80 -7.39
N ALA A 69 13.23 12.27 -8.36
CA ALA A 69 13.61 12.29 -9.77
C ALA A 69 13.80 13.73 -10.27
N ARG A 70 12.88 14.65 -9.93
CA ARG A 70 13.00 16.08 -10.28
C ARG A 70 14.18 16.73 -9.59
N ALA A 71 14.40 16.48 -8.31
CA ALA A 71 15.53 17.03 -7.59
C ALA A 71 16.86 16.59 -8.20
N ILE A 72 16.98 15.31 -8.56
CA ILE A 72 18.16 14.78 -9.27
C ILE A 72 18.29 15.41 -10.66
N ALA A 73 17.20 15.53 -11.41
CA ALA A 73 17.21 16.14 -12.74
C ALA A 73 17.66 17.61 -12.70
N VAL A 74 17.29 18.36 -11.65
CA VAL A 74 17.69 19.77 -11.46
C VAL A 74 19.14 19.87 -10.97
N VAL A 75 19.50 19.15 -9.90
CA VAL A 75 20.84 19.22 -9.30
C VAL A 75 21.92 18.66 -10.23
N GLY A 76 21.60 17.60 -10.94
CA GLY A 76 22.49 16.93 -11.89
C GLY A 76 22.40 17.47 -13.32
N ASN A 77 21.56 18.47 -13.61
CA ASN A 77 21.29 18.91 -14.99
C ASN A 77 22.59 19.18 -15.76
N ARG A 78 23.46 20.02 -15.20
CA ARG A 78 24.73 20.40 -15.82
C ARG A 78 25.61 19.18 -16.13
N GLN A 79 25.80 18.31 -15.16
CA GLN A 79 26.63 17.11 -15.30
C GLN A 79 26.04 16.13 -16.32
N ILE A 80 24.71 16.03 -16.40
CA ILE A 80 24.02 15.16 -17.35
C ILE A 80 24.15 15.70 -18.78
N VAL A 81 23.98 17.01 -18.96
CA VAL A 81 24.13 17.71 -20.25
C VAL A 81 25.58 17.62 -20.75
N GLU A 82 26.54 17.92 -19.87
CA GLU A 82 27.99 17.85 -20.16
C GLU A 82 28.52 16.40 -20.24
N LYS A 83 27.68 15.40 -19.94
CA LYS A 83 28.01 13.96 -19.87
C LYS A 83 29.10 13.60 -18.87
N ASP A 84 29.30 14.42 -17.84
CA ASP A 84 30.17 14.15 -16.70
C ASP A 84 29.44 13.34 -15.61
N TYR A 85 29.35 12.03 -15.83
CA TYR A 85 28.61 11.14 -14.93
C TYR A 85 29.41 10.66 -13.70
N GLY A 86 30.69 11.02 -13.56
CA GLY A 86 31.56 10.49 -12.53
C GLY A 86 31.03 10.79 -11.12
N ASN A 87 30.79 12.07 -10.84
CA ASN A 87 30.32 12.53 -9.53
C ASN A 87 28.88 12.12 -9.22
N LEU A 88 28.03 11.97 -10.25
CA LEU A 88 26.64 11.55 -10.07
C LEU A 88 26.52 10.11 -9.58
N ARG A 89 27.43 9.24 -10.00
CA ARG A 89 27.44 7.83 -9.59
C ARG A 89 27.64 7.67 -8.10
N ASP A 90 28.68 8.29 -7.54
CA ASP A 90 28.99 8.16 -6.11
C ASP A 90 27.89 8.76 -5.22
N TYR A 91 27.28 9.86 -5.68
CA TYR A 91 26.14 10.47 -5.01
C TYR A 91 24.92 9.54 -5.01
N PHE A 92 24.57 8.91 -6.14
CA PHE A 92 23.43 8.00 -6.20
C PHE A 92 23.69 6.67 -5.49
N ASP A 93 24.91 6.14 -5.54
CA ASP A 93 25.29 4.96 -4.76
C ASP A 93 25.11 5.22 -3.26
N THR A 94 25.30 6.47 -2.81
CA THR A 94 25.02 6.88 -1.42
C THR A 94 23.52 6.99 -1.15
N LEU A 95 22.74 7.59 -2.05
CA LEU A 95 21.28 7.67 -1.90
C LEU A 95 20.58 6.30 -1.93
N ALA A 96 21.08 5.39 -2.77
CA ALA A 96 20.53 4.04 -2.94
C ALA A 96 20.87 3.08 -1.78
N LYS A 97 21.81 3.44 -0.89
CA LYS A 97 22.00 2.73 0.39
C LYS A 97 20.79 2.89 1.32
N GLY A 98 19.93 3.88 1.07
CA GLY A 98 18.67 4.03 1.77
C GLY A 98 17.71 2.90 1.45
N ASP A 99 17.15 2.30 2.49
CA ASP A 99 16.17 1.22 2.47
C ASP A 99 14.93 1.46 1.57
N SER A 100 14.61 2.73 1.32
CA SER A 100 13.42 3.18 0.59
C SER A 100 13.63 3.31 -0.92
N VAL A 101 14.87 3.45 -1.40
CA VAL A 101 15.18 3.61 -2.82
C VAL A 101 15.62 2.25 -3.37
N SER A 102 14.88 1.73 -4.34
CA SER A 102 15.24 0.48 -5.02
C SER A 102 16.34 0.71 -6.04
N TYR A 103 16.19 1.75 -6.85
CA TYR A 103 17.16 2.10 -7.87
C TYR A 103 17.04 3.58 -8.27
N ILE A 104 18.14 4.11 -8.79
CA ILE A 104 18.20 5.37 -9.51
C ILE A 104 18.83 5.07 -10.87
N ALA A 105 18.23 5.59 -11.94
CA ALA A 105 18.73 5.45 -13.30
C ALA A 105 18.70 6.79 -14.03
N ILE A 106 19.68 7.03 -14.90
CA ILE A 106 19.66 8.09 -15.90
C ILE A 106 19.78 7.41 -17.25
N VAL A 107 18.80 7.70 -18.10
CA VAL A 107 18.67 7.10 -19.43
C VAL A 107 18.88 8.20 -20.46
N ASP A 108 19.81 8.01 -21.39
CA ASP A 108 20.04 8.96 -22.48
C ASP A 108 18.83 9.02 -23.45
N SER A 109 18.80 10.01 -24.33
CA SER A 109 17.77 10.13 -25.38
C SER A 109 17.70 8.92 -26.34
N GLY A 110 18.76 8.09 -26.38
CA GLY A 110 18.79 6.82 -27.11
C GLY A 110 18.19 5.63 -26.35
N GLY A 111 17.68 5.85 -25.13
CA GLY A 111 17.11 4.79 -24.28
C GLY A 111 18.15 3.91 -23.59
N ARG A 112 19.40 4.35 -23.47
CA ARG A 112 20.48 3.60 -22.80
C ARG A 112 20.72 4.13 -21.39
N ALA A 113 20.91 3.23 -20.43
CA ALA A 113 21.27 3.61 -19.07
C ALA A 113 22.73 4.10 -19.02
N VAL A 114 22.93 5.40 -18.81
CA VAL A 114 24.27 6.02 -18.66
C VAL A 114 24.72 6.04 -17.19
N VAL A 115 23.75 6.09 -16.27
CA VAL A 115 23.93 5.92 -14.84
C VAL A 115 22.85 4.99 -14.33
N HIS A 116 23.22 4.03 -13.50
CA HIS A 116 22.28 3.15 -12.83
C HIS A 116 22.94 2.58 -11.57
N THR A 117 22.17 2.45 -10.50
CA THR A 117 22.61 1.84 -9.23
C THR A 117 23.08 0.38 -9.40
N ASP A 118 22.30 -0.45 -10.12
CA ASP A 118 22.82 -1.70 -10.69
C ASP A 118 23.76 -1.40 -11.88
N ARG A 119 25.03 -1.81 -11.76
CA ARG A 119 26.04 -1.59 -12.81
C ARG A 119 25.91 -2.55 -14.00
N SER A 120 25.16 -3.64 -13.86
CA SER A 120 24.99 -4.65 -14.91
C SER A 120 24.25 -4.13 -16.15
N VAL A 121 23.48 -3.04 -15.99
CA VAL A 121 22.66 -2.43 -17.05
C VAL A 121 23.31 -1.23 -17.73
N LEU A 122 24.48 -0.78 -17.26
CA LEU A 122 25.17 0.38 -17.83
C LEU A 122 25.51 0.18 -19.32
N GLY A 123 25.24 1.20 -20.13
CA GLY A 123 25.46 1.21 -21.58
C GLY A 123 24.47 0.37 -22.38
N LYS A 124 23.59 -0.39 -21.73
CA LYS A 124 22.56 -1.20 -22.38
C LYS A 124 21.29 -0.39 -22.56
N ARG A 125 20.47 -0.78 -23.54
CA ARG A 125 19.11 -0.26 -23.67
C ARG A 125 18.35 -0.66 -22.42
N TRP A 126 17.79 0.32 -21.74
CA TRP A 126 17.07 0.13 -20.48
C TRP A 126 15.60 0.46 -20.69
N SER A 127 14.76 -0.37 -20.11
CA SER A 127 13.31 -0.16 -20.08
C SER A 127 12.88 -0.02 -18.64
N LYS A 128 11.92 0.88 -18.39
CA LYS A 128 11.25 1.01 -17.10
C LYS A 128 10.77 -0.39 -16.65
N PRO A 129 11.14 -0.86 -15.45
CA PRO A 129 10.62 -2.11 -14.92
C PRO A 129 9.10 -2.03 -14.78
N GLU A 130 8.43 -3.18 -14.95
CA GLU A 130 6.98 -3.26 -14.74
C GLU A 130 6.64 -2.86 -13.30
N GLU A 131 5.57 -2.08 -13.14
CA GLU A 131 5.14 -1.63 -11.82
C GLU A 131 4.62 -2.81 -11.01
N ASN A 132 5.40 -3.22 -10.01
CA ASN A 132 5.04 -4.26 -9.06
C ASN A 132 4.34 -3.66 -7.83
N GLU A 133 3.55 -4.45 -7.10
CA GLU A 133 2.84 -3.96 -5.89
C GLU A 133 3.77 -3.37 -4.82
N GLY A 134 5.02 -3.82 -4.76
CA GLY A 134 6.02 -3.37 -3.79
C GLY A 134 6.90 -2.20 -4.24
N GLU A 135 6.74 -1.69 -5.47
CA GLU A 135 7.63 -0.67 -6.01
C GLU A 135 6.86 0.35 -6.85
N VAL A 136 7.18 1.62 -6.65
CA VAL A 136 6.70 2.72 -7.48
C VAL A 136 7.87 3.36 -8.21
N THR A 137 7.66 3.65 -9.48
CA THR A 137 8.65 4.31 -10.31
C THR A 137 8.12 5.64 -10.79
N ALA A 138 8.94 6.68 -10.65
CA ALA A 138 8.67 7.98 -11.24
C ALA A 138 9.85 8.43 -12.09
N SER A 139 9.60 9.38 -12.98
CA SER A 139 10.61 9.94 -13.85
C SER A 139 10.54 11.46 -13.92
N ALA A 140 11.66 12.06 -14.30
CA ALA A 140 11.78 13.47 -14.62
C ALA A 140 12.74 13.65 -15.78
N ASP A 141 12.35 14.49 -16.73
CA ASP A 141 13.17 14.76 -17.90
C ASP A 141 14.25 15.80 -17.59
N VAL A 142 15.41 15.61 -18.21
CA VAL A 142 16.53 16.54 -18.17
C VAL A 142 16.58 17.22 -19.52
N MET A 143 16.42 18.54 -19.49
CA MET A 143 16.37 19.38 -20.68
C MET A 143 17.68 20.15 -20.84
N ASP A 144 18.14 20.26 -22.09
CA ASP A 144 19.14 21.23 -22.53
C ASP A 144 18.43 22.25 -23.42
N PHE A 145 18.17 23.45 -22.89
CA PHE A 145 17.26 24.44 -23.46
C PHE A 145 15.86 23.86 -23.77
N THR A 146 15.63 23.42 -25.00
CA THR A 146 14.36 22.83 -25.49
C THR A 146 14.43 21.33 -25.73
N ASP A 147 15.63 20.74 -25.75
CA ASP A 147 15.83 19.35 -26.15
C ASP A 147 15.97 18.45 -24.92
N GLN A 148 15.23 17.35 -24.91
CA GLN A 148 15.38 16.33 -23.89
C GLN A 148 16.67 15.54 -24.14
N VAL A 149 17.63 15.69 -23.24
CA VAL A 149 18.93 14.99 -23.32
C VAL A 149 18.93 13.66 -22.58
N ALA A 150 18.14 13.55 -21.51
CA ALA A 150 18.03 12.34 -20.71
C ALA A 150 16.72 12.31 -19.91
N THR A 151 16.40 11.16 -19.34
CA THR A 151 15.35 11.00 -18.32
C THR A 151 15.95 10.34 -17.09
N VAL A 152 15.69 10.94 -15.93
CA VAL A 152 15.98 10.37 -14.63
C VAL A 152 14.80 9.50 -14.21
N TYR A 153 15.08 8.26 -13.81
CA TYR A 153 14.11 7.35 -13.20
C TYR A 153 14.52 7.06 -11.76
N VAL A 154 13.53 7.05 -10.87
CA VAL A 154 13.70 6.67 -9.47
C VAL A 154 12.65 5.62 -9.13
N GLY A 155 13.12 4.45 -8.71
CA GLY A 155 12.29 3.39 -8.14
C GLY A 155 12.35 3.43 -6.62
N MET A 156 11.20 3.43 -5.95
CA MET A 156 11.08 3.42 -4.50
C MET A 156 10.20 2.27 -4.01
N ARG A 157 10.59 1.66 -2.89
CA ARG A 157 9.82 0.58 -2.25
C ARG A 157 8.61 1.14 -1.51
N VAL A 158 7.46 0.50 -1.68
CA VAL A 158 6.25 0.75 -0.90
C VAL A 158 6.32 -0.13 0.35
N ARG A 159 6.24 0.46 1.55
CA ARG A 159 6.30 -0.23 2.85
C ARG A 159 4.96 -0.19 3.57
#